data_AF-A0AAV4JJ67-F1
#
_entry.id   AF-A0AAV4JJ67-F1
#
_cell.length_a   1.000
_cell.length_b   1.000
_cell.length_c   1.000
_cell.angle_alpha   90.00
_cell.angle_beta   90.00
_cell.angle_gamma   90.00
#
_symmetry.space_group_name_H-M   'P 1'
#
loop_
_entity.id
_entity.type
_entity.pdbx_description
1 polymer ?
#
loop_
_entity_poly.entity_id
_entity_poly.type
_entity_poly.pdbx_seq_one_letter_code
_entity_poly.pdbx_strand_id
1 'polypeptide(L)'
;MSSLVWDVLYPSSKIRAVMAVSLVWIIITSIFYKRNAYQSVLINSWGGPSSASNIKVQNPGRSEDNSLNWVDFTAPIGNNRTPSKDDQVKNCVIPQLLENDPVMMKFYKKLAPPKCTDEEWLYVENGTVRFSKSAILKHKRLTCDYYPLIRDGDFAIKYGAPVKNIADGHKMTSDFFKGVCRSLATNETNLSIYSGIHYSEDRAKRKKYEGATTLDKFPFFWHDARKRGYLTSWCNAVSGPFNWRMLGFNEAPTDFYTRPYYMAVKKDLKSKVAHCIRARTESRVWLDYFKDIFLMYPKQRKFLFHFSADFSHDDNNPMTIVRFRFCNCCSCCFVF
;
A
#
# COMPACT_ATOMS: atom_id res chain seq x y z
N MET A 1 -29.99 -11.09 -58.19
CA MET A 1 -29.18 -11.66 -57.08
C MET A 1 -27.83 -10.96 -57.18
N SER A 2 -27.43 -9.98 -56.37
CA SER A 2 -27.45 -9.87 -54.91
C SER A 2 -27.40 -8.39 -54.50
N SER A 3 -28.47 -7.87 -53.89
CA SER A 3 -28.51 -6.51 -53.32
C SER A 3 -29.17 -6.50 -51.94
N LEU A 4 -28.98 -7.56 -51.15
CA LEU A 4 -29.77 -7.81 -49.93
C LEU A 4 -28.93 -8.27 -48.72
N VAL A 5 -27.72 -7.74 -48.54
CA VAL A 5 -26.86 -8.15 -47.39
C VAL A 5 -26.26 -6.98 -46.58
N TRP A 6 -26.49 -5.71 -46.93
CA TRP A 6 -25.87 -4.59 -46.17
C TRP A 6 -26.82 -3.74 -45.31
N ASP A 7 -28.14 -3.95 -45.36
CA ASP A 7 -29.12 -3.09 -44.67
C ASP A 7 -29.56 -3.58 -43.27
N VAL A 8 -28.91 -4.58 -42.67
CA VAL A 8 -29.42 -5.22 -41.42
C VAL A 8 -28.69 -4.80 -40.13
N LEU A 9 -27.70 -3.90 -40.13
CA LEU A 9 -26.97 -3.59 -38.88
C LEU A 9 -26.98 -2.16 -38.33
N TYR A 10 -27.43 -1.12 -39.03
CA TYR A 10 -27.45 0.23 -38.43
C TYR A 10 -28.57 1.15 -38.97
N PRO A 11 -29.56 1.56 -38.14
CA PRO A 11 -30.58 2.52 -38.57
C PRO A 11 -29.99 3.94 -38.73
N SER A 12 -30.26 4.55 -39.88
CA SER A 12 -29.78 5.87 -40.33
C SER A 12 -30.18 7.07 -39.46
N SER A 13 -31.08 6.89 -38.48
CA SER A 13 -31.50 7.93 -37.54
C SER A 13 -30.48 8.20 -36.42
N LYS A 14 -29.58 7.25 -36.10
CA LYS A 14 -28.58 7.43 -35.03
C LYS A 14 -27.29 8.12 -35.48
N ILE A 15 -26.97 8.11 -36.77
CA ILE A 15 -25.76 8.75 -37.32
C ILE A 15 -25.88 10.28 -37.25
N ARG A 16 -27.07 10.83 -37.47
CA ARG A 16 -27.32 12.28 -37.33
C ARG A 16 -27.17 12.76 -35.89
N ALA A 17 -27.54 11.94 -34.90
CA ALA A 17 -27.40 12.28 -33.48
C ALA A 17 -25.94 12.25 -33.02
N VAL A 18 -25.14 11.27 -33.46
CA VAL A 18 -23.71 11.16 -33.10
C VAL A 18 -22.91 12.31 -33.72
N MET A 19 -23.17 12.67 -34.98
CA MET A 19 -22.49 13.80 -35.64
C MET A 19 -22.84 15.15 -34.99
N ALA A 20 -24.07 15.32 -34.51
CA ALA A 20 -24.49 16.55 -33.81
C ALA A 20 -23.79 16.70 -32.44
N VAL A 21 -23.64 15.63 -31.67
CA VAL A 21 -22.97 15.67 -30.35
C VAL A 21 -21.46 15.94 -30.50
N SER A 22 -20.82 15.41 -31.54
CA SER A 22 -19.41 15.69 -31.82
C SER A 22 -19.14 17.13 -32.24
N LEU A 23 -20.02 17.74 -33.05
CA LEU A 23 -19.89 19.15 -33.44
C LEU A 23 -20.12 20.11 -32.27
N VAL A 24 -21.06 19.79 -31.37
CA VAL A 24 -21.30 20.59 -30.15
C VAL A 24 -20.07 20.55 -29.22
N TRP A 25 -19.37 19.41 -29.12
CA TRP A 25 -18.16 19.32 -28.30
C TRP A 25 -16.96 20.08 -28.90
N ILE A 26 -16.85 20.12 -30.24
CA ILE A 26 -15.83 20.92 -30.94
C ILE A 26 -16.10 22.42 -30.79
N ILE A 27 -17.37 22.85 -30.83
CA ILE A 27 -17.74 24.25 -30.62
C ILE A 27 -17.50 24.67 -29.16
N ILE A 28 -17.86 23.84 -28.18
CA ILE A 28 -17.63 24.13 -26.75
C ILE A 28 -16.14 24.22 -26.42
N THR A 29 -15.32 23.31 -26.96
CA THR A 29 -13.86 23.34 -26.75
C THR A 29 -13.20 24.55 -27.43
N SER A 30 -13.71 24.97 -28.60
CA SER A 30 -13.23 26.18 -29.29
C SER A 30 -13.61 27.48 -28.55
N ILE A 31 -14.79 27.52 -27.91
CA ILE A 31 -15.23 28.66 -27.09
C ILE A 31 -14.40 28.74 -25.79
N PHE A 32 -14.06 27.60 -25.17
CA PHE A 32 -13.19 27.57 -24.00
C PHE A 32 -11.73 27.94 -24.34
N TYR A 33 -11.22 27.55 -25.51
CA TYR A 33 -9.88 27.92 -25.95
C TYR A 33 -9.75 29.42 -26.25
N LYS A 34 -10.81 30.05 -26.79
CA LYS A 34 -10.84 31.51 -26.99
C LYS A 34 -11.00 32.32 -25.69
N ARG A 35 -11.59 31.78 -24.62
CA ARG A 35 -11.69 32.48 -23.32
C ARG A 35 -10.38 32.51 -22.53
N ASN A 36 -9.44 31.59 -22.77
CA ASN A 36 -8.15 31.54 -22.05
C ASN A 36 -7.00 32.29 -22.76
N ALA A 37 -7.21 32.85 -23.96
CA ALA A 37 -6.21 33.63 -24.69
C ALA A 37 -6.18 35.13 -24.30
N TYR A 38 -7.06 35.58 -23.41
CA TYR A 38 -7.21 36.99 -23.01
C TYR A 38 -6.63 37.35 -21.63
N GLN A 39 -5.61 36.62 -21.15
CA GLN A 39 -4.93 36.95 -19.89
C GLN A 39 -3.38 36.97 -19.95
N SER A 40 -2.80 37.15 -21.14
CA SER A 40 -1.35 37.37 -21.27
C SER A 40 -1.03 38.54 -22.21
N VAL A 41 -1.46 39.74 -21.85
CA VAL A 41 -0.96 40.99 -22.44
C VAL A 41 -0.88 42.05 -21.33
N LEU A 42 0.20 42.85 -21.36
CA LEU A 42 0.69 43.88 -20.40
C LEU A 42 1.64 43.27 -19.36
N ILE A 43 2.97 43.48 -19.41
CA ILE A 43 3.66 44.77 -19.36
C ILE A 43 4.91 44.81 -20.26
N ASN A 44 5.05 45.96 -20.93
CA ASN A 44 6.12 46.41 -21.80
C ASN A 44 7.42 46.81 -21.06
N SER A 45 8.55 46.31 -21.58
CA SER A 45 9.78 47.01 -22.02
C SER A 45 10.51 48.06 -21.15
N TRP A 46 11.84 47.96 -21.10
CA TRP A 46 12.87 48.91 -21.60
C TRP A 46 14.20 48.72 -20.85
N GLY A 47 15.31 48.58 -21.59
CA GLY A 47 16.67 48.81 -21.09
C GLY A 47 17.72 47.71 -21.39
N GLY A 48 18.34 47.75 -22.57
CA GLY A 48 19.77 47.44 -22.72
C GLY A 48 20.56 48.75 -22.94
N PRO A 49 21.90 48.77 -23.07
CA PRO A 49 22.83 47.66 -23.31
C PRO A 49 24.16 47.71 -22.49
N SER A 50 25.00 46.69 -22.71
CA SER A 50 26.48 46.67 -22.65
C SER A 50 27.22 46.98 -21.32
N SER A 51 27.91 45.98 -20.77
CA SER A 51 29.38 45.97 -20.76
C SER A 51 29.90 44.57 -20.39
N ALA A 52 30.81 44.07 -21.22
CA ALA A 52 31.67 42.96 -20.86
C ALA A 52 32.76 43.51 -19.94
N SER A 53 32.84 42.98 -18.71
CA SER A 53 34.01 43.17 -17.85
C SER A 53 34.43 41.82 -17.28
N ASN A 54 35.67 41.47 -17.60
CA ASN A 54 36.43 40.32 -17.13
C ASN A 54 36.24 40.05 -15.63
N ILE A 55 35.58 38.95 -15.28
CA ILE A 55 35.66 38.38 -13.93
C ILE A 55 36.71 37.27 -13.96
N LYS A 56 37.86 37.56 -13.34
CA LYS A 56 38.88 36.57 -13.01
C LYS A 56 38.23 35.40 -12.29
N VAL A 57 38.41 34.18 -12.81
CA VAL A 57 38.09 32.94 -12.12
C VAL A 57 39.06 32.81 -10.93
N GLN A 58 38.65 33.32 -9.78
CA GLN A 58 39.14 32.82 -8.49
C GLN A 58 38.31 31.60 -8.15
N ASN A 59 38.96 30.46 -7.88
CA ASN A 59 38.33 29.30 -7.25
C ASN A 59 37.66 29.74 -5.94
N PRO A 60 36.33 29.69 -5.80
CA PRO A 60 35.72 29.76 -4.49
C PRO A 60 35.74 28.34 -3.93
N GLY A 61 36.49 28.15 -2.85
CA GLY A 61 36.36 26.98 -2.01
C GLY A 61 34.89 26.71 -1.71
N ARG A 62 34.54 25.42 -1.77
CA ARG A 62 33.28 24.81 -1.35
C ARG A 62 32.61 25.60 -0.22
N SER A 63 31.68 26.48 -0.54
CA SER A 63 30.78 27.07 0.46
C SER A 63 29.75 26.00 0.77
N GLU A 64 30.04 25.19 1.79
CA GLU A 64 28.97 24.51 2.52
C GLU A 64 28.11 25.61 3.13
N ASP A 65 26.88 25.73 2.63
CA ASP A 65 25.84 26.51 3.27
C ASP A 65 25.58 25.91 4.67
N ASN A 66 26.28 26.44 5.65
CA ASN A 66 26.20 26.09 7.08
C ASN A 66 25.17 26.95 7.81
N SER A 67 24.13 27.47 7.14
CA SER A 67 23.08 28.25 7.81
C SER A 67 22.09 27.40 8.64
N LEU A 68 22.43 26.15 8.95
CA LEU A 68 21.71 25.31 9.91
C LEU A 68 22.72 24.85 10.96
N ASN A 69 22.71 25.50 12.12
CA ASN A 69 23.50 25.11 13.29
C ASN A 69 23.12 23.67 13.69
N TRP A 70 23.95 22.70 13.31
CA TRP A 70 23.84 21.32 13.76
C TRP A 70 24.49 21.21 15.15
N VAL A 71 23.72 20.76 16.16
CA VAL A 71 24.28 20.44 17.48
C VAL A 71 25.05 19.11 17.36
N ASP A 72 26.33 19.13 17.72
CA ASP A 72 27.20 17.95 17.80
C ASP A 72 26.99 17.25 19.14
N PHE A 73 26.46 16.02 19.11
CA PHE A 73 26.15 15.21 20.29
C PHE A 73 27.29 14.25 20.70
N THR A 74 28.49 14.40 20.12
CA THR A 74 29.62 13.49 20.39
C THR A 74 30.65 14.03 21.39
N ALA A 75 30.46 15.24 21.93
CA ALA A 75 31.35 15.81 22.95
C ALA A 75 31.18 15.10 24.32
N PRO A 76 32.26 14.63 24.98
CA PRO A 76 32.16 14.04 26.30
C PRO A 76 31.79 15.09 27.34
N ILE A 77 30.83 14.77 28.21
CA ILE A 77 30.43 15.62 29.35
C ILE A 77 31.53 15.55 30.41
N GLY A 78 32.30 16.63 30.57
CA GLY A 78 33.24 16.80 31.68
C GLY A 78 32.50 16.93 33.02
N ASN A 79 33.02 16.25 34.04
CA ASN A 79 32.44 16.17 35.39
C ASN A 79 32.27 17.53 36.09
N ASN A 80 31.28 17.55 37.00
CA ASN A 80 31.00 18.55 38.05
C ASN A 80 30.21 19.80 37.65
N ARG A 81 28.98 19.63 37.17
CA ARG A 81 27.91 20.61 37.43
C ARG A 81 26.62 19.88 37.82
N THR A 82 26.08 20.21 38.99
CA THR A 82 24.69 19.91 39.34
C THR A 82 23.79 20.66 38.36
N PRO A 83 22.83 19.99 37.68
CA PRO A 83 22.04 20.63 36.63
C PRO A 83 21.13 21.72 37.21
N SER A 84 21.20 22.92 36.64
CA SER A 84 20.25 24.00 36.91
C SER A 84 18.86 23.63 36.36
N LYS A 85 17.79 24.17 36.96
CA LYS A 85 16.40 24.01 36.45
C LYS A 85 16.23 24.45 34.99
N ASP A 86 17.13 25.28 34.45
CA ASP A 86 17.13 25.70 33.04
C ASP A 86 17.84 24.73 32.07
N ASP A 87 18.60 23.73 32.55
CA ASP A 87 19.24 22.73 31.68
C ASP A 87 18.31 21.60 31.23
N GLN A 88 17.09 21.52 31.80
CA GLN A 88 16.12 20.47 31.46
C GLN A 88 15.49 20.61 30.07
N VAL A 89 15.78 21.68 29.33
CA VAL A 89 15.16 21.93 28.00
C VAL A 89 16.09 21.58 26.83
N LYS A 90 17.29 21.03 27.05
CA LYS A 90 18.28 20.82 25.97
C LYS A 90 18.52 19.40 25.48
N ASN A 91 17.89 18.37 26.04
CA ASN A 91 17.95 17.03 25.47
C ASN A 91 16.53 16.50 25.25
N CYS A 92 16.16 16.27 23.99
CA CYS A 92 15.05 15.38 23.67
C CYS A 92 15.44 13.96 24.09
N VAL A 93 15.24 13.63 25.36
CA VAL A 93 15.26 12.25 25.83
C VAL A 93 13.95 11.63 25.37
N ILE A 94 14.02 10.71 24.41
CA ILE A 94 12.86 9.93 24.01
C ILE A 94 12.45 9.09 25.23
N PRO A 95 11.24 9.28 25.78
CA PRO A 95 10.81 8.54 26.95
C PRO A 95 10.72 7.05 26.62
N GLN A 96 11.28 6.21 27.47
CA GLN A 96 11.10 4.76 27.36
C GLN A 96 9.67 4.42 27.78
N LEU A 97 8.82 4.17 26.80
CA LEU A 97 7.45 3.72 27.01
C LEU A 97 7.48 2.26 27.44
N LEU A 98 7.39 2.01 28.75
CA LEU A 98 7.19 0.67 29.26
C LEU A 98 5.76 0.24 28.89
N GLU A 99 5.60 -0.94 28.27
CA GLU A 99 4.28 -1.48 27.88
C GLU A 99 3.31 -1.55 29.08
N ASN A 100 3.86 -1.83 30.27
CA ASN A 100 3.15 -1.82 31.54
C ASN A 100 3.54 -0.62 32.42
N ASP A 101 3.85 0.54 31.83
CA ASP A 101 4.18 1.74 32.60
C ASP A 101 3.07 2.04 33.62
N PRO A 102 3.35 2.09 34.93
CA PRO A 102 2.32 2.27 35.96
C PRO A 102 1.55 3.59 35.82
N VAL A 103 2.13 4.62 35.20
CA VAL A 103 1.47 5.88 34.85
C VAL A 103 0.47 5.68 33.72
N MET A 104 0.75 4.80 32.75
CA MET A 104 -0.17 4.48 31.65
C MET A 104 -1.21 3.44 32.07
N MET A 105 -0.81 2.41 32.81
CA MET A 105 -1.66 1.31 33.29
C MET A 105 -2.81 1.75 34.18
N LYS A 106 -2.67 2.86 34.91
CA LYS A 106 -3.78 3.45 35.69
C LYS A 106 -4.97 3.91 34.82
N PHE A 107 -4.74 4.16 33.53
CA PHE A 107 -5.79 4.55 32.58
C PHE A 107 -6.37 3.35 31.81
N TYR A 108 -5.70 2.19 31.83
CA TYR A 108 -6.18 0.97 31.20
C TYR A 108 -7.10 0.20 32.14
N LYS A 109 -8.35 0.00 31.71
CA LYS A 109 -9.31 -0.87 32.42
C LYS A 109 -9.27 -2.26 31.80
N LYS A 110 -8.91 -3.28 32.58
CA LYS A 110 -9.04 -4.67 32.15
C LYS A 110 -10.52 -5.02 32.05
N LEU A 111 -11.01 -5.19 30.82
CA LEU A 111 -12.38 -5.62 30.57
C LEU A 111 -12.48 -7.14 30.74
N ALA A 112 -13.58 -7.61 31.34
CA ALA A 112 -13.88 -9.04 31.37
C ALA A 112 -14.12 -9.55 29.93
N PRO A 113 -13.76 -10.80 29.61
CA PRO A 113 -14.09 -11.38 28.32
C PRO A 113 -15.60 -11.29 28.05
N PRO A 114 -16.03 -10.90 26.84
CA PRO A 114 -17.45 -10.89 26.49
C PRO A 114 -18.01 -12.31 26.55
N LYS A 115 -19.25 -12.44 27.05
CA LYS A 115 -19.99 -13.71 27.06
C LYS A 115 -20.98 -13.71 25.90
N CYS A 116 -20.66 -14.43 24.82
CA CYS A 116 -21.59 -14.65 23.72
C CYS A 116 -22.64 -15.70 24.12
N THR A 117 -23.91 -15.41 23.88
CA THR A 117 -25.04 -16.27 24.31
C THR A 117 -25.58 -17.18 23.22
N ASP A 118 -25.31 -16.86 21.95
CA ASP A 118 -25.88 -17.56 20.82
C ASP A 118 -25.18 -18.89 20.58
N GLU A 119 -25.97 -19.92 20.28
CA GLU A 119 -25.46 -21.26 19.96
C GLU A 119 -25.02 -21.32 18.49
N GLU A 120 -23.78 -21.74 18.26
CA GLU A 120 -23.27 -22.00 16.91
C GLU A 120 -23.75 -23.37 16.41
N TRP A 121 -24.54 -23.37 15.32
CA TRP A 121 -24.98 -24.61 14.67
C TRP A 121 -23.96 -25.13 13.66
N LEU A 122 -23.25 -24.22 13.00
CA LEU A 122 -22.10 -24.49 12.16
C LEU A 122 -20.87 -23.79 12.72
N TYR A 123 -19.69 -24.30 12.41
CA TYR A 123 -18.41 -23.63 12.66
C TYR A 123 -17.46 -23.90 11.49
N VAL A 124 -16.36 -23.14 11.42
CA VAL A 124 -15.34 -23.31 10.39
C VAL A 124 -14.07 -23.88 11.00
N GLU A 125 -13.54 -24.91 10.37
CA GLU A 125 -12.25 -25.49 10.72
C GLU A 125 -11.45 -25.78 9.45
N ASN A 126 -10.26 -25.19 9.34
CA ASN A 126 -9.33 -25.42 8.22
C ASN A 126 -9.96 -25.26 6.81
N GLY A 127 -10.77 -24.21 6.62
CA GLY A 127 -11.44 -23.95 5.34
C GLY A 127 -12.58 -24.91 5.00
N THR A 128 -13.04 -25.68 5.98
CA THR A 128 -14.20 -26.57 5.87
C THR A 128 -15.28 -26.15 6.85
N VAL A 129 -16.54 -26.24 6.41
CA VAL A 129 -17.71 -26.01 7.24
C VAL A 129 -18.03 -27.29 8.00
N ARG A 130 -18.18 -27.18 9.31
CA ARG A 130 -18.45 -28.27 10.24
C ARG A 130 -19.74 -28.04 10.98
N PHE A 131 -20.40 -29.13 11.37
CA PHE A 131 -21.62 -29.07 12.15
C PHE A 131 -21.30 -29.21 13.64
N SER A 132 -21.86 -28.31 14.45
CA SER A 132 -21.65 -28.34 15.89
C SER A 132 -22.25 -29.59 16.52
N LYS A 133 -21.44 -30.34 17.26
CA LYS A 133 -21.88 -31.55 17.96
C LYS A 133 -22.95 -31.22 19.00
N SER A 134 -22.82 -30.11 19.73
CA SER A 134 -23.81 -29.69 20.72
C SER A 134 -25.14 -29.32 20.05
N ALA A 135 -25.09 -28.63 18.91
CA ALA A 135 -26.28 -28.28 18.16
C ALA A 135 -26.97 -29.52 17.58
N ILE A 136 -26.22 -30.49 17.05
CA ILE A 136 -26.80 -31.77 16.57
C ILE A 136 -27.47 -32.53 17.72
N LEU A 137 -26.84 -32.60 18.91
CA LEU A 137 -27.40 -33.30 20.07
C LEU A 137 -28.71 -32.66 20.55
N LYS A 138 -28.75 -31.32 20.59
CA LYS A 138 -29.90 -30.56 21.08
C LYS A 138 -31.04 -30.49 20.06
N HIS A 139 -30.73 -30.12 18.83
CA HIS A 139 -31.73 -29.80 17.79
C HIS A 139 -32.09 -30.99 16.93
N LYS A 140 -31.22 -32.00 16.84
CA LYS A 140 -31.39 -33.28 16.10
C LYS A 140 -31.69 -33.11 14.61
N ARG A 141 -30.92 -33.81 13.77
CA ARG A 141 -31.16 -33.89 12.31
C ARG A 141 -31.22 -32.51 11.64
N LEU A 142 -30.07 -31.82 11.68
CA LEU A 142 -29.88 -30.52 11.03
C LEU A 142 -29.71 -30.67 9.52
N THR A 143 -30.36 -29.81 8.75
CA THR A 143 -30.01 -29.54 7.36
C THR A 143 -29.63 -28.08 7.19
N CYS A 144 -28.57 -27.80 6.44
CA CYS A 144 -28.07 -26.44 6.26
C CYS A 144 -27.80 -26.13 4.80
N ASP A 145 -28.10 -24.89 4.43
CA ASP A 145 -27.79 -24.31 3.13
C ASP A 145 -26.64 -23.31 3.27
N TYR A 146 -25.72 -23.33 2.32
CA TYR A 146 -24.55 -22.46 2.25
C TYR A 146 -24.74 -21.39 1.18
N TYR A 147 -24.58 -20.12 1.55
CA TYR A 147 -24.66 -18.98 0.65
C TYR A 147 -23.33 -18.22 0.68
N PRO A 148 -22.47 -18.32 -0.34
CA PRO A 148 -21.20 -17.59 -0.36
C PRO A 148 -21.48 -16.08 -0.35
N LEU A 149 -20.81 -15.34 0.54
CA LEU A 149 -20.95 -13.90 0.61
C LEU A 149 -19.96 -13.26 -0.36
N ILE A 150 -20.49 -12.45 -1.27
CA ILE A 150 -19.77 -11.75 -2.32
C ILE A 150 -19.83 -10.26 -2.01
N ARG A 151 -18.67 -9.60 -2.03
CA ARG A 151 -18.56 -8.15 -1.89
C ARG A 151 -19.15 -7.45 -3.11
N ASP A 152 -20.00 -6.45 -2.89
CA ASP A 152 -20.63 -5.63 -3.93
C ASP A 152 -20.35 -4.14 -3.67
N GLY A 153 -19.06 -3.78 -3.67
CA GLY A 153 -18.59 -2.48 -3.20
C GLY A 153 -18.38 -2.43 -1.68
N ASP A 154 -18.18 -1.22 -1.15
CA ASP A 154 -17.92 -1.02 0.30
C ASP A 154 -19.19 -1.00 1.14
N PHE A 155 -20.32 -0.62 0.54
CA PHE A 155 -21.58 -0.40 1.26
C PHE A 155 -22.66 -1.44 0.93
N ALA A 156 -22.33 -2.46 0.13
CA ALA A 156 -23.26 -3.51 -0.23
C ALA A 156 -22.59 -4.89 -0.36
N ILE A 157 -23.43 -5.91 -0.20
CA ILE A 157 -23.07 -7.32 -0.30
C ILE A 157 -24.11 -8.06 -1.13
N LYS A 158 -23.68 -9.12 -1.80
CA LYS A 158 -24.53 -10.06 -2.52
C LYS A 158 -24.26 -11.46 -2.01
N TYR A 159 -25.26 -12.33 -2.07
CA TYR A 159 -25.05 -13.76 -1.88
C TYR A 159 -24.95 -14.43 -3.25
N GLY A 160 -23.93 -15.27 -3.43
CA GLY A 160 -23.79 -16.08 -4.62
C GLY A 160 -24.79 -17.24 -4.66
N ALA A 161 -24.65 -18.09 -5.67
CA ALA A 161 -25.50 -19.26 -5.85
C ALA A 161 -25.42 -20.18 -4.61
N PRO A 162 -26.56 -20.58 -4.02
CA PRO A 162 -26.56 -21.39 -2.81
C PRO A 162 -26.21 -22.85 -3.10
N VAL A 163 -25.44 -23.46 -2.20
CA VAL A 163 -25.27 -24.91 -2.12
C VAL A 163 -26.24 -25.44 -1.08
N LYS A 164 -27.22 -26.24 -1.53
CA LYS A 164 -28.30 -26.75 -0.69
C LYS A 164 -27.87 -28.02 0.05
N ASN A 165 -28.37 -28.20 1.26
CA ASN A 165 -28.13 -29.38 2.11
C ASN A 165 -26.64 -29.78 2.16
N ILE A 166 -25.78 -28.85 2.56
CA ILE A 166 -24.35 -29.14 2.69
C ILE A 166 -24.09 -30.27 3.69
N ALA A 167 -23.12 -31.13 3.38
CA ALA A 167 -22.65 -32.16 4.30
C ALA A 167 -21.61 -31.59 5.29
N ASP A 168 -21.44 -32.28 6.42
CA ASP A 168 -20.33 -32.00 7.34
C ASP A 168 -18.98 -32.19 6.62
N GLY A 169 -18.10 -31.19 6.70
CA GLY A 169 -16.85 -31.13 5.96
C GLY A 169 -16.96 -30.46 4.58
N HIS A 170 -18.07 -29.78 4.27
CA HIS A 170 -18.21 -29.00 3.04
C HIS A 170 -17.06 -27.99 2.90
N LYS A 171 -16.31 -28.06 1.79
CA LYS A 171 -15.22 -27.12 1.51
C LYS A 171 -15.80 -25.75 1.20
N MET A 172 -15.34 -24.73 1.92
CA MET A 172 -15.75 -23.35 1.67
C MET A 172 -15.40 -22.94 0.23
N THR A 173 -16.22 -22.10 -0.38
CA THR A 173 -15.95 -21.51 -1.71
C THR A 173 -15.71 -19.99 -1.64
N SER A 174 -15.92 -19.39 -0.47
CA SER A 174 -15.64 -17.97 -0.16
C SER A 174 -15.20 -17.84 1.29
N ASP A 175 -14.44 -16.78 1.61
CA ASP A 175 -13.95 -16.52 2.97
C ASP A 175 -15.10 -16.20 3.95
N PHE A 176 -16.21 -15.68 3.44
CA PHE A 176 -17.40 -15.37 4.22
C PHE A 176 -18.61 -16.07 3.62
N PHE A 177 -19.55 -16.52 4.44
CA PHE A 177 -20.80 -17.12 3.96
C PHE A 177 -21.94 -16.94 4.97
N LYS A 178 -23.17 -17.03 4.49
CA LYS A 178 -24.35 -17.19 5.33
C LYS A 178 -24.72 -18.67 5.39
N GLY A 179 -24.85 -19.20 6.60
CA GLY A 179 -25.42 -20.53 6.82
C GLY A 179 -26.88 -20.38 7.24
N VAL A 180 -27.76 -21.10 6.55
CA VAL A 180 -29.18 -21.19 6.94
C VAL A 180 -29.48 -22.63 7.27
N CYS A 181 -29.64 -22.91 8.56
CA CYS A 181 -29.89 -24.24 9.07
C CYS A 181 -31.33 -24.40 9.56
N ARG A 182 -31.84 -25.61 9.44
CA ARG A 182 -33.13 -26.02 9.98
C ARG A 182 -33.01 -27.39 10.64
N SER A 183 -33.58 -27.53 11.83
CA SER A 183 -33.81 -28.84 12.42
C SER A 183 -35.01 -29.48 11.75
N LEU A 184 -34.81 -30.68 11.21
CA LEU A 184 -35.91 -31.47 10.68
C LEU A 184 -36.71 -32.20 11.78
N ALA A 185 -36.29 -32.10 13.05
CA ALA A 185 -36.96 -32.71 14.19
C ALA A 185 -37.80 -31.68 14.98
N THR A 186 -37.21 -30.53 15.31
CA THR A 186 -37.88 -29.46 16.09
C THR A 186 -38.46 -28.36 15.22
N ASN A 187 -38.14 -28.36 13.92
CA ASN A 187 -38.48 -27.30 12.96
C ASN A 187 -37.89 -25.91 13.30
N GLU A 188 -36.96 -25.85 14.26
CA GLU A 188 -36.20 -24.64 14.58
C GLU A 188 -35.28 -24.26 13.42
N THR A 189 -35.04 -22.97 13.27
CA THR A 189 -34.13 -22.44 12.26
C THR A 189 -33.05 -21.61 12.91
N ASN A 190 -31.84 -21.68 12.35
CA ASN A 190 -30.71 -20.88 12.76
C ASN A 190 -30.09 -20.25 11.51
N LEU A 191 -29.88 -18.94 11.57
CA LEU A 191 -29.23 -18.18 10.53
C LEU A 191 -28.07 -17.44 11.16
N SER A 192 -26.88 -17.62 10.59
CA SER A 192 -25.71 -16.84 10.99
C SER A 192 -24.79 -16.58 9.80
N ILE A 193 -23.91 -15.61 9.98
CA ILE A 193 -22.86 -15.24 9.04
C ILE A 193 -21.54 -15.74 9.61
N TYR A 194 -20.84 -16.53 8.82
CA TYR A 194 -19.62 -17.21 9.22
C TYR A 194 -18.45 -16.63 8.45
N SER A 195 -17.31 -16.55 9.14
CA SER A 195 -16.04 -16.17 8.57
C SER A 195 -15.07 -17.35 8.64
N GLY A 196 -14.18 -17.41 7.66
CA GLY A 196 -13.18 -18.43 7.51
C GLY A 196 -12.24 -18.09 6.36
N ILE A 197 -11.35 -19.01 6.02
CA ILE A 197 -10.44 -18.83 4.89
C ILE A 197 -10.72 -19.94 3.89
N HIS A 198 -11.24 -19.56 2.71
CA HIS A 198 -11.35 -20.48 1.59
C HIS A 198 -9.94 -20.77 1.05
N TYR A 199 -9.59 -22.05 0.89
CA TYR A 199 -8.34 -22.39 0.23
C TYR A 199 -8.43 -22.08 -1.26
N SER A 200 -7.45 -21.34 -1.79
CA SER A 200 -7.31 -21.11 -3.23
C SER A 200 -5.84 -21.29 -3.63
N GLU A 201 -5.58 -21.96 -4.75
CA GLU A 201 -4.22 -22.19 -5.25
C GLU A 201 -3.42 -20.89 -5.46
N ASP A 202 -4.07 -19.81 -5.89
CA ASP A 202 -3.43 -18.51 -6.05
C ASP A 202 -2.86 -17.95 -4.74
N ARG A 203 -3.53 -18.23 -3.61
CA ARG A 203 -3.06 -17.86 -2.26
C ARG A 203 -1.99 -18.82 -1.74
N ALA A 204 -1.85 -19.99 -2.35
CA ALA A 204 -0.91 -21.04 -1.97
C ALA A 204 0.49 -20.89 -2.61
N LYS A 205 0.76 -19.87 -3.42
CA LYS A 205 2.09 -19.60 -4.05
C LYS A 205 3.19 -19.13 -3.06
N ARG A 206 3.11 -19.57 -1.80
CA ARG A 206 4.13 -19.31 -0.77
C ARG A 206 5.26 -20.33 -0.94
N LYS A 207 6.49 -19.96 -0.56
CA LYS A 207 7.71 -20.79 -0.75
C LYS A 207 7.63 -22.23 -0.21
N LYS A 208 6.74 -22.49 0.76
CA LYS A 208 6.60 -23.79 1.44
C LYS A 208 5.59 -24.75 0.79
N TYR A 209 4.96 -24.35 -0.32
CA TYR A 209 3.98 -25.19 -1.02
C TYR A 209 4.60 -25.82 -2.26
N GLU A 210 4.22 -27.07 -2.52
CA GLU A 210 4.55 -27.77 -3.75
C GLU A 210 3.92 -27.04 -4.94
N GLY A 211 4.69 -26.83 -6.01
CA GLY A 211 4.25 -26.06 -7.19
C GLY A 211 4.26 -24.53 -7.02
N ALA A 212 4.87 -23.98 -5.97
CA ALA A 212 5.03 -22.53 -5.84
C ALA A 212 5.77 -21.92 -7.04
N THR A 213 5.27 -20.78 -7.53
CA THR A 213 5.83 -20.05 -8.68
C THR A 213 6.17 -18.61 -8.31
N THR A 214 6.92 -17.93 -9.18
CA THR A 214 7.24 -16.51 -9.03
C THR A 214 6.01 -15.63 -9.28
N LEU A 215 6.11 -14.37 -8.86
CA LEU A 215 5.02 -13.40 -8.91
C LEU A 215 4.91 -12.67 -10.25
N ASP A 216 5.69 -13.04 -11.26
CA ASP A 216 5.74 -12.32 -12.55
C ASP A 216 4.38 -12.29 -13.27
N LYS A 217 3.52 -13.29 -13.05
CA LYS A 217 2.18 -13.38 -13.65
C LYS A 217 1.06 -12.77 -12.80
N PHE A 218 1.38 -12.22 -11.62
CA PHE A 218 0.35 -11.63 -10.76
C PHE A 218 -0.16 -10.30 -11.35
N PRO A 219 -1.46 -10.00 -11.20
CA PRO A 219 -2.08 -8.80 -11.74
C PRO A 219 -1.79 -7.58 -10.84
N PHE A 220 -0.53 -7.19 -10.74
CA PHE A 220 -0.16 -6.00 -9.98
C PHE A 220 -0.52 -4.71 -10.71
N PHE A 221 -0.99 -3.72 -9.95
CA PHE A 221 -1.41 -2.42 -10.47
C PHE A 221 -0.31 -1.68 -11.24
N TRP A 222 0.97 -1.84 -10.86
CA TRP A 222 2.07 -1.19 -11.58
C TRP A 222 2.19 -1.65 -13.05
N HIS A 223 1.73 -2.83 -13.41
CA HIS A 223 1.67 -3.24 -14.82
C HIS A 223 0.71 -2.34 -15.62
N ASP A 224 -0.44 -1.98 -15.04
CA ASP A 224 -1.41 -1.10 -15.68
C ASP A 224 -0.98 0.37 -15.65
N ALA A 225 -0.29 0.80 -14.58
CA ALA A 225 0.34 2.11 -14.53
C ALA A 225 1.38 2.28 -15.66
N ARG A 226 2.26 1.29 -15.84
CA ARG A 226 3.25 1.27 -16.93
C ARG A 226 2.58 1.37 -18.31
N LYS A 227 1.53 0.57 -18.57
CA LYS A 227 0.76 0.64 -19.83
C LYS A 227 0.16 2.03 -20.10
N ARG A 228 -0.12 2.82 -19.06
CA ARG A 228 -0.65 4.19 -19.15
C ARG A 228 0.45 5.26 -19.21
N GLY A 229 1.71 4.86 -19.38
CA GLY A 229 2.86 5.75 -19.51
C GLY A 229 3.37 6.31 -18.17
N TYR A 230 3.04 5.68 -17.04
CA TYR A 230 3.66 6.02 -15.76
C TYR A 230 5.01 5.31 -15.66
N LEU A 231 6.00 6.02 -15.12
CA LEU A 231 7.20 5.39 -14.58
C LEU A 231 6.85 4.70 -13.26
N THR A 232 7.25 3.44 -13.13
CA THR A 232 6.91 2.60 -12.00
C THR A 232 8.13 2.31 -11.15
N SER A 233 7.96 2.28 -9.83
CA SER A 233 9.02 1.81 -8.94
C SER A 233 8.47 0.98 -7.81
N TRP A 234 9.14 -0.14 -7.57
CA TRP A 234 8.95 -0.96 -6.39
C TRP A 234 10.27 -1.00 -5.63
N CYS A 235 10.26 -0.59 -4.38
CA CYS A 235 11.42 -0.68 -3.51
C CYS A 235 11.03 -1.37 -2.22
N ASN A 236 11.79 -2.40 -1.88
CA ASN A 236 11.74 -3.03 -0.59
C ASN A 236 13.13 -3.02 0.07
N ALA A 237 13.11 -2.99 1.39
CA ALA A 237 14.18 -3.44 2.27
C ALA A 237 14.79 -4.80 1.84
N VAL A 238 15.94 -5.17 2.39
CA VAL A 238 16.66 -6.44 2.10
C VAL A 238 15.71 -7.65 2.09
N SER A 239 14.79 -7.68 3.05
CA SER A 239 13.63 -8.58 3.11
C SER A 239 12.33 -7.80 2.88
N GLY A 240 11.42 -8.34 2.06
CA GLY A 240 10.18 -7.68 1.69
C GLY A 240 9.02 -8.65 1.51
N PRO A 241 7.79 -8.14 1.35
CA PRO A 241 6.59 -8.97 1.31
C PRO A 241 6.64 -10.02 0.19
N PHE A 242 7.21 -9.67 -0.96
CA PHE A 242 7.25 -10.49 -2.17
C PHE A 242 8.37 -11.52 -2.21
N ASN A 243 9.39 -11.40 -1.37
CA ASN A 243 10.59 -12.25 -1.39
C ASN A 243 10.84 -12.95 -0.05
N TRP A 244 10.10 -12.63 1.03
CA TRP A 244 10.16 -13.37 2.29
C TRP A 244 9.34 -14.65 2.22
N ARG A 245 8.01 -14.54 2.08
CA ARG A 245 7.07 -15.68 2.06
C ARG A 245 6.76 -16.22 0.66
N MET A 246 7.10 -15.47 -0.39
CA MET A 246 6.88 -15.80 -1.81
C MET A 246 8.21 -15.92 -2.56
N LEU A 247 8.23 -16.54 -3.74
CA LEU A 247 9.45 -16.75 -4.53
C LEU A 247 10.03 -15.48 -5.16
N GLY A 248 9.37 -14.32 -5.00
CA GLY A 248 9.81 -13.07 -5.60
C GLY A 248 9.46 -12.99 -7.08
N PHE A 249 10.27 -12.24 -7.81
CA PHE A 249 10.13 -12.00 -9.24
C PHE A 249 11.36 -12.53 -9.97
N ASN A 250 11.17 -13.11 -11.14
CA ASN A 250 12.27 -13.43 -12.05
C ASN A 250 12.67 -12.20 -12.86
N GLU A 251 11.69 -11.41 -13.31
CA GLU A 251 11.92 -10.17 -14.04
C GLU A 251 11.75 -8.96 -13.13
N ALA A 252 12.35 -7.82 -13.48
CA ALA A 252 12.13 -6.59 -12.73
C ALA A 252 10.64 -6.18 -12.83
N PRO A 253 9.88 -6.13 -11.72
CA PRO A 253 8.43 -5.91 -11.78
C PRO A 253 8.04 -4.47 -12.16
N THR A 254 8.99 -3.53 -12.06
CA THR A 254 8.82 -2.09 -12.29
C THR A 254 10.03 -1.51 -13.01
N ASP A 255 9.94 -0.25 -13.47
CA ASP A 255 11.04 0.43 -14.18
C ASP A 255 12.24 0.68 -13.27
N PHE A 256 11.98 0.99 -12.00
CA PHE A 256 12.99 1.23 -10.98
C PHE A 256 12.84 0.20 -9.86
N TYR A 257 13.70 -0.82 -9.86
CA TYR A 257 13.68 -1.91 -8.89
C TYR A 257 15.00 -2.03 -8.13
N THR A 258 14.99 -1.72 -6.84
CA THR A 258 16.20 -1.57 -6.01
C THR A 258 16.76 -2.88 -5.45
N ARG A 259 16.02 -4.00 -5.57
CA ARG A 259 16.43 -5.27 -4.96
C ARG A 259 17.85 -5.74 -5.37
N PRO A 260 18.25 -5.69 -6.65
CA PRO A 260 19.61 -6.10 -7.04
C PRO A 260 20.69 -5.32 -6.28
N TYR A 261 20.48 -4.01 -6.06
CA TYR A 261 21.39 -3.18 -5.27
C TYR A 261 21.50 -3.68 -3.83
N TYR A 262 20.39 -3.88 -3.12
CA TYR A 262 20.43 -4.35 -1.73
C TYR A 262 20.99 -5.78 -1.60
N MET A 263 20.80 -6.64 -2.60
CA MET A 263 21.42 -7.97 -2.64
C MET A 263 22.94 -7.88 -2.79
N ALA A 264 23.43 -6.99 -3.65
CA ALA A 264 24.86 -6.73 -3.79
C ALA A 264 25.45 -6.10 -2.53
N VAL A 265 24.77 -5.12 -1.92
CA VAL A 265 25.17 -4.54 -0.63
C VAL A 265 25.31 -5.65 0.42
N LYS A 266 24.30 -6.50 0.60
CA LYS A 266 24.38 -7.60 1.59
C LYS A 266 25.51 -8.59 1.31
N LYS A 267 25.74 -8.92 0.04
CA LYS A 267 26.73 -9.92 -0.38
C LYS A 267 28.16 -9.37 -0.28
N ASP A 268 28.38 -8.19 -0.82
CA ASP A 268 29.72 -7.64 -1.08
C ASP A 268 30.13 -6.59 -0.03
N LEU A 269 29.16 -5.91 0.59
CA LEU A 269 29.37 -4.88 1.61
C LEU A 269 28.87 -5.38 2.96
N LYS A 270 29.72 -6.11 3.67
CA LYS A 270 29.47 -6.42 5.09
C LYS A 270 29.63 -5.14 5.92
N SER A 271 28.54 -4.41 6.12
CA SER A 271 28.57 -3.26 7.03
C SER A 271 28.84 -3.73 8.45
N LYS A 272 29.81 -3.10 9.11
CA LYS A 272 30.09 -3.31 10.54
C LYS A 272 29.11 -2.56 11.43
N VAL A 273 28.40 -1.58 10.88
CA VAL A 273 27.46 -0.69 11.58
C VAL A 273 26.06 -0.91 11.00
N ALA A 274 25.11 -1.21 11.86
CA ALA A 274 23.71 -1.39 11.47
C ALA A 274 23.19 -0.13 10.73
N HIS A 275 22.34 -0.35 9.71
CA HIS A 275 21.71 0.71 8.92
C HIS A 275 22.65 1.68 8.20
N CYS A 276 23.93 1.31 8.04
CA CYS A 276 24.90 2.04 7.25
C CYS A 276 25.28 1.26 5.99
N ILE A 277 25.35 1.98 4.86
CA ILE A 277 25.90 1.49 3.60
C ILE A 277 27.13 2.34 3.28
N ARG A 278 28.31 1.80 3.64
CA ARG A 278 29.59 2.52 3.58
C ARG A 278 29.50 3.84 4.37
N ALA A 279 29.63 4.98 3.70
CA ALA A 279 29.63 6.31 4.31
C ALA A 279 28.24 6.95 4.43
N ARG A 280 27.17 6.30 3.98
CA ARG A 280 25.80 6.83 4.02
C ARG A 280 24.89 5.95 4.87
N THR A 281 23.88 6.52 5.50
CA THR A 281 22.81 5.72 6.11
C THR A 281 21.97 5.07 5.02
N GLU A 282 21.45 3.88 5.30
CA GLU A 282 20.55 3.14 4.39
C GLU A 282 19.30 3.95 4.05
N SER A 283 18.74 4.66 5.03
CA SER A 283 17.62 5.59 4.84
C SER A 283 17.96 6.72 3.87
N ARG A 284 19.18 7.26 3.91
CA ARG A 284 19.64 8.29 2.97
C ARG A 284 19.81 7.73 1.56
N VAL A 285 20.42 6.56 1.42
CA VAL A 285 20.56 5.89 0.12
C VAL A 285 19.19 5.65 -0.51
N TRP A 286 18.23 5.19 0.29
CA TRP A 286 16.85 4.96 -0.16
C TRP A 286 16.15 6.25 -0.59
N LEU A 287 16.21 7.30 0.24
CA LEU A 287 15.60 8.61 -0.07
C LEU A 287 16.26 9.30 -1.27
N ASP A 288 17.59 9.23 -1.41
CA ASP A 288 18.31 9.78 -2.54
C ASP A 288 17.86 9.09 -3.85
N TYR A 289 17.73 7.75 -3.85
CA TYR A 289 17.22 7.01 -5.00
C TYR A 289 15.81 7.42 -5.40
N PHE A 290 14.93 7.60 -4.41
CA PHE A 290 13.56 8.10 -4.64
C PHE A 290 13.58 9.50 -5.24
N LYS A 291 14.35 10.42 -4.65
CA LYS A 291 14.50 11.79 -5.11
C LYS A 291 15.02 11.86 -6.55
N ASP A 292 15.99 11.04 -6.90
CA ASP A 292 16.57 11.01 -8.24
C ASP A 292 15.55 10.63 -9.32
N ILE A 293 14.58 9.75 -9.03
CA ILE A 293 13.50 9.42 -9.98
C ILE A 293 12.68 10.67 -10.35
N PHE A 294 12.42 11.57 -9.39
CA PHE A 294 11.71 12.82 -9.67
C PHE A 294 12.57 13.82 -10.41
N LEU A 295 13.84 13.96 -10.02
CA LEU A 295 14.76 14.91 -10.64
C LEU A 295 15.13 14.54 -12.08
N MET A 296 15.34 13.25 -12.35
CA MET A 296 15.74 12.76 -13.67
C MET A 296 14.58 12.74 -14.67
N TYR A 297 13.34 12.62 -14.19
CA TYR A 297 12.16 12.51 -15.04
C TYR A 297 11.11 13.55 -14.69
N PRO A 298 11.39 14.86 -14.76
CA PRO A 298 10.48 15.88 -14.20
C PRO A 298 9.09 15.93 -14.88
N LYS A 299 8.96 15.43 -16.12
CA LYS A 299 7.72 15.54 -16.92
C LYS A 299 6.87 14.28 -16.95
N GLN A 300 7.43 13.13 -16.58
CA GLN A 300 6.75 11.84 -16.64
C GLN A 300 5.90 11.63 -15.38
N ARG A 301 4.71 11.04 -15.52
CA ARG A 301 3.93 10.63 -14.35
C ARG A 301 4.60 9.43 -13.67
N LYS A 302 4.51 9.33 -12.35
CA LYS A 302 5.15 8.24 -11.58
C LYS A 302 4.12 7.50 -10.74
N PHE A 303 4.33 6.21 -10.57
CA PHE A 303 3.67 5.39 -9.56
C PHE A 303 4.77 4.65 -8.79
N LEU A 304 4.98 5.04 -7.54
CA LEU A 304 6.07 4.54 -6.70
C LEU A 304 5.45 3.85 -5.50
N PHE A 305 5.63 2.54 -5.38
CA PHE A 305 5.22 1.77 -4.21
C PHE A 305 6.48 1.36 -3.46
N HIS A 306 6.82 2.09 -2.40
CA HIS A 306 8.06 1.87 -1.67
C HIS A 306 7.77 1.58 -0.20
N PHE A 307 8.44 0.56 0.33
CA PHE A 307 8.28 0.12 1.70
C PHE A 307 9.66 -0.22 2.29
N SER A 308 10.04 0.46 3.37
CA SER A 308 11.27 0.19 4.12
C SER A 308 10.90 -0.39 5.48
N ALA A 309 11.20 -1.66 5.68
CA ALA A 309 10.96 -2.35 6.96
C ALA A 309 12.16 -2.27 7.91
N ASP A 310 13.37 -2.02 7.39
CA ASP A 310 14.61 -2.27 8.14
C ASP A 310 14.74 -1.44 9.43
N PHE A 311 14.05 -0.31 9.52
CA PHE A 311 14.12 0.61 10.68
C PHE A 311 12.99 0.43 11.71
N SER A 312 11.99 -0.41 11.43
CA SER A 312 10.78 -0.55 12.27
C SER A 312 10.28 -1.98 12.43
N HIS A 313 10.95 -2.98 11.83
CA HIS A 313 10.45 -4.35 11.81
C HIS A 313 10.46 -5.01 13.20
N ASP A 314 11.58 -4.91 13.91
CA ASP A 314 11.80 -5.58 15.21
C ASP A 314 11.79 -4.60 16.39
N ASP A 315 12.19 -3.35 16.13
CA ASP A 315 12.20 -2.26 17.09
C ASP A 315 11.78 -0.98 16.35
N ASN A 316 10.95 -0.14 16.98
CA ASN A 316 10.55 1.16 16.45
C ASN A 316 11.54 2.27 16.78
N ASN A 317 12.45 2.08 17.75
CA ASN A 317 13.44 3.08 18.14
C ASN A 317 14.35 3.53 16.97
N PRO A 318 14.82 2.64 16.06
CA PRO A 318 15.68 3.05 14.93
C PRO A 318 15.01 4.01 13.95
N MET A 319 13.68 4.15 13.97
CA MET A 319 12.96 5.18 13.18
C MET A 319 13.41 6.60 13.52
N THR A 320 13.93 6.82 14.73
CA THR A 320 14.43 8.13 15.19
C THR A 320 15.68 8.59 14.43
N ILE A 321 16.42 7.65 13.82
CA ILE A 321 17.64 7.88 13.04
C ILE A 321 17.29 8.24 11.59
N VAL A 322 16.07 7.91 11.13
CA VAL A 322 15.59 8.30 9.80
C VAL A 322 15.35 9.80 9.80
N ARG A 323 16.08 10.54 8.94
CA ARG A 323 15.92 12.01 8.84
C ARG A 323 14.48 12.35 8.44
N PHE A 324 13.74 12.92 9.38
CA PHE A 324 12.28 13.15 9.37
C PHE A 324 11.72 14.09 8.29
N ARG A 325 12.53 14.71 7.42
CA ARG A 325 12.03 15.72 6.46
C ARG A 325 11.11 15.17 5.37
N PHE A 326 11.08 13.85 5.14
CA PHE A 326 10.15 13.18 4.22
C PHE A 326 9.13 12.28 4.93
N CYS A 327 9.25 12.12 6.26
CA CYS A 327 8.58 11.06 7.02
C CYS A 327 7.32 11.55 7.75
N ASN A 328 6.53 12.44 7.11
CA ASN A 328 5.16 12.74 7.54
C ASN A 328 4.13 11.80 6.88
N CYS A 329 4.57 10.61 6.47
CA CYS A 329 3.72 9.56 5.94
C CYS A 329 4.11 8.25 6.62
N CYS A 330 3.36 7.86 7.65
CA CYS A 330 3.40 6.49 8.16
C CYS A 330 3.25 5.51 6.99
N SER A 331 4.25 4.63 6.81
CA SER A 331 4.17 3.30 6.18
C SER A 331 3.54 3.12 4.79
N CYS A 332 3.11 4.16 4.07
CA CYS A 332 2.71 4.12 2.67
C CYS A 332 2.70 5.56 2.11
N CYS A 333 3.79 5.98 1.47
CA CYS A 333 3.74 7.16 0.61
C CYS A 333 3.04 6.78 -0.71
N PHE A 334 1.71 6.92 -0.77
CA PHE A 334 1.02 7.10 -2.04
C PHE A 334 1.05 8.58 -2.38
N VAL A 335 2.09 9.03 -3.08
CA VAL A 335 2.11 10.36 -3.69
C VAL A 335 1.50 10.20 -5.09
N PHE A 336 0.28 10.70 -5.28
CA PHE A 336 -0.42 10.74 -6.57
C PHE A 336 0.11 11.84 -7.48
#